data_AF-A0A286US42-F1
#
_entry.id   AF-A0A286US42-F1
#
_cell.length_a   1.000
_cell.length_b   1.000
_cell.length_c   1.000
_cell.angle_alpha   90.00
_cell.angle_beta   90.00
_cell.angle_gamma   90.00
#
_symmetry.space_group_name_H-M   'P 1'
#
loop_
_entity.id
_entity.type
_entity.pdbx_description
1 polymer ?
#
loop_
_entity_poly.entity_id
_entity_poly.type
_entity_poly.pdbx_seq_one_letter_code
_entity_poly.pdbx_strand_id
1 'polypeptide(L)'
;MQIQEGLTYIAVDCTNTLHGPSEPSKDSPIKMASQISKKRKFVADGVFRAELNEFFTRELAEEGYSGCDVRVTHARTEIIIRATHTQEVLGEKGRRIRELTALVQKRFKFPENSLELYAEKVQYRGLSAVAQCESLRYKLLGGLAVRRACYGVLRFVMESGAKGCEVVVSGKLRAARAKSMKFTDGFMVHSGQPARDFVDYAVRHVLLKQGVLGIKVKIMKGWDPEGQLGPKKPLPDSVQILEPPVDKVVAEPTSDHRDQPAVIAPPVQEEQAYEYEQPADEFQAQPAF
;
A
#
# COMPACT_ATOMS: atom_id res chain seq x y z
N MET A 1 -19.65 -0.71 -56.85
CA MET A 1 -19.85 -2.15 -56.60
C MET A 1 -19.87 -2.34 -55.10
N GLN A 2 -21.07 -2.25 -54.52
CA GLN A 2 -21.34 -2.45 -53.11
C GLN A 2 -21.07 -3.91 -52.74
N ILE A 3 -20.32 -4.14 -51.67
CA ILE A 3 -20.28 -5.43 -51.00
C ILE A 3 -20.50 -5.13 -49.51
N GLN A 4 -21.75 -5.32 -49.11
CA GLN A 4 -22.20 -5.42 -47.73
C GLN A 4 -22.39 -6.90 -47.41
N GLU A 5 -21.63 -7.41 -46.44
CA GLU A 5 -21.91 -8.63 -45.67
C GLU A 5 -21.34 -8.32 -44.27
N GLY A 6 -22.00 -8.47 -43.13
CA GLY A 6 -23.14 -9.31 -42.76
C GLY A 6 -22.81 -9.79 -41.34
N LEU A 7 -22.93 -8.91 -40.33
CA LEU A 7 -22.69 -9.26 -38.93
C LEU A 7 -24.04 -9.32 -38.20
N THR A 8 -24.50 -10.55 -38.00
CA THR A 8 -25.69 -10.93 -37.23
C THR A 8 -25.48 -10.61 -35.75
N TYR A 9 -26.16 -9.58 -35.25
CA TYR A 9 -26.42 -9.35 -33.84
C TYR A 9 -27.70 -10.10 -33.46
N ILE A 10 -27.64 -10.93 -32.42
CA ILE A 10 -28.80 -11.61 -31.84
C ILE A 10 -29.56 -10.55 -31.01
N ALA A 11 -30.59 -9.97 -31.61
CA ALA A 11 -31.62 -9.21 -30.93
C ALA A 11 -32.68 -10.18 -30.40
N VAL A 12 -32.94 -10.13 -29.09
CA VAL A 12 -34.11 -10.76 -28.50
C VAL A 12 -35.11 -9.62 -28.27
N ASP A 13 -36.01 -9.44 -29.23
CA ASP A 13 -37.22 -8.63 -29.07
C ASP A 13 -38.21 -9.40 -28.20
N CYS A 14 -38.54 -8.82 -27.04
CA CYS A 14 -39.78 -9.11 -26.32
C CYS A 14 -40.62 -7.83 -26.33
N THR A 15 -41.55 -7.79 -27.27
CA THR A 15 -42.65 -6.85 -27.32
C THR A 15 -43.51 -6.96 -26.05
N ASN A 16 -43.70 -5.86 -25.33
CA ASN A 16 -44.98 -5.59 -24.67
C ASN A 16 -45.14 -4.10 -24.29
N THR A 17 -46.05 -3.47 -25.04
CA THR A 17 -47.07 -2.49 -24.59
C THR A 17 -46.65 -1.28 -23.75
N LEU A 18 -46.76 -0.14 -24.42
CA LEU A 18 -46.84 1.24 -23.92
C LEU A 18 -47.82 1.39 -22.73
N HIS A 19 -47.37 1.99 -21.64
CA HIS A 19 -48.18 2.80 -20.71
C HIS A 19 -47.35 4.04 -20.35
N GLY A 20 -47.99 5.22 -20.41
CA GLY A 20 -47.35 6.54 -20.25
C GLY A 20 -46.84 6.86 -18.85
N PRO A 21 -46.28 8.07 -18.64
CA PRO A 21 -45.56 8.44 -17.43
C PRO A 21 -46.55 8.84 -16.32
N SER A 22 -46.69 8.02 -15.29
CA SER A 22 -47.33 8.41 -14.04
C SER A 22 -46.28 8.96 -13.07
N GLU A 23 -46.51 10.18 -12.57
CA GLU A 23 -45.73 10.85 -11.54
C GLU A 23 -45.48 9.95 -10.31
N PRO A 24 -44.33 10.06 -9.62
CA PRO A 24 -44.08 9.26 -8.43
C PRO A 24 -44.91 9.79 -7.25
N SER A 25 -45.99 9.09 -6.94
CA SER A 25 -46.70 9.20 -5.68
C SER A 25 -45.76 8.95 -4.50
N LYS A 26 -45.78 9.89 -3.55
CA LYS A 26 -45.21 9.73 -2.21
C LYS A 26 -45.82 8.48 -1.54
N ASP A 27 -45.03 7.84 -0.69
CA ASP A 27 -45.32 6.59 0.04
C ASP A 27 -44.99 5.29 -0.71
N SER A 28 -43.69 5.05 -0.91
CA SER A 28 -43.18 3.68 -1.09
C SER A 28 -43.03 3.01 0.29
N PRO A 29 -43.57 1.78 0.51
CA PRO A 29 -43.38 1.06 1.74
C PRO A 29 -41.89 0.77 1.96
N ILE A 30 -41.43 0.95 3.20
CA ILE A 30 -40.08 0.61 3.66
C ILE A 30 -39.79 -0.82 3.18
N LYS A 31 -38.87 -0.97 2.21
CA LYS A 31 -38.43 -2.27 1.73
C LYS A 31 -37.87 -3.04 2.91
N MET A 32 -38.64 -4.00 3.41
CA MET A 32 -38.20 -5.01 4.38
C MET A 32 -36.84 -5.54 3.92
N ALA A 33 -35.83 -5.44 4.79
CA ALA A 33 -34.49 -5.94 4.52
C ALA A 33 -34.61 -7.43 4.17
N SER A 34 -34.35 -7.77 2.90
CA SER A 34 -34.36 -9.16 2.47
C SER A 34 -33.42 -9.94 3.38
N GLN A 35 -33.91 -10.98 4.05
CA GLN A 35 -33.11 -11.80 4.93
C GLN A 35 -32.07 -12.56 4.10
N ILE A 36 -30.86 -12.01 3.98
CA ILE A 36 -29.78 -12.59 3.19
C ILE A 36 -29.01 -13.60 4.05
N SER A 37 -28.74 -14.78 3.50
CA SER A 37 -27.88 -15.78 4.16
C SER A 37 -26.47 -15.22 4.41
N LYS A 38 -25.84 -15.59 5.54
CA LYS A 38 -24.48 -15.13 5.89
C LYS A 38 -23.47 -15.32 4.75
N LYS A 39 -23.52 -16.47 4.05
CA LYS A 39 -22.63 -16.77 2.91
C LYS A 39 -22.80 -15.74 1.78
N ARG A 40 -24.04 -15.47 1.38
CA ARG A 40 -24.34 -14.47 0.32
C ARG A 40 -23.96 -13.06 0.75
N LYS A 41 -24.10 -12.72 2.04
CA LYS A 41 -23.67 -11.43 2.58
C LYS A 41 -22.16 -11.23 2.38
N PHE A 42 -21.33 -12.18 2.80
CA PHE A 42 -19.87 -12.09 2.63
C PHE A 42 -19.44 -11.98 1.16
N VAL A 43 -20.12 -12.71 0.26
CA VAL A 43 -19.83 -12.61 -1.18
C VAL A 43 -20.23 -11.23 -1.71
N ALA A 44 -21.39 -10.71 -1.33
CA ALA A 44 -21.84 -9.38 -1.74
C ALA A 44 -20.90 -8.27 -1.24
N ASP A 45 -20.45 -8.35 0.02
CA ASP A 45 -19.49 -7.41 0.60
C ASP A 45 -18.12 -7.49 -0.11
N GLY A 46 -17.70 -8.69 -0.51
CA GLY A 46 -16.48 -8.91 -1.30
C GLY A 46 -16.56 -8.33 -2.71
N VAL A 47 -17.69 -8.54 -3.40
CA VAL A 47 -17.95 -7.96 -4.73
C VAL A 47 -17.99 -6.44 -4.66
N PHE A 48 -18.64 -5.89 -3.64
CA PHE A 48 -18.67 -4.45 -3.36
C PHE A 48 -17.26 -3.86 -3.21
N ARG A 49 -16.40 -4.49 -2.40
CA ARG A 49 -15.01 -4.06 -2.22
C ARG A 49 -14.20 -4.14 -3.52
N ALA A 50 -14.39 -5.20 -4.30
CA ALA A 50 -13.68 -5.39 -5.57
C ALA A 50 -14.08 -4.32 -6.61
N GLU A 51 -15.37 -4.02 -6.73
CA GLU A 51 -15.89 -3.00 -7.64
C GLU A 51 -15.39 -1.60 -7.26
N LEU A 52 -15.41 -1.26 -5.96
CA LEU A 52 -14.85 0.00 -5.48
C LEU A 52 -13.35 0.14 -5.76
N ASN A 53 -12.59 -0.92 -5.49
CA ASN A 53 -11.15 -0.91 -5.72
C ASN A 53 -10.81 -0.72 -7.20
N GLU A 54 -11.56 -1.35 -8.12
CA GLU A 54 -11.38 -1.16 -9.56
C GLU A 54 -11.77 0.25 -10.01
N PHE A 55 -12.87 0.80 -9.48
CA PHE A 55 -13.30 2.16 -9.77
C PHE A 55 -12.23 3.19 -9.37
N PHE A 56 -11.73 3.12 -8.14
CA PHE A 56 -10.69 4.04 -7.66
C PHE A 56 -9.35 3.82 -8.35
N THR A 57 -9.01 2.58 -8.73
CA THR A 57 -7.77 2.32 -9.48
C THR A 57 -7.78 3.00 -10.85
N ARG A 58 -8.95 3.15 -11.49
CA ARG A 58 -9.06 3.83 -12.78
C ARG A 58 -9.09 5.35 -12.62
N GLU A 59 -9.90 5.83 -11.69
CA GLU A 59 -10.15 7.27 -11.52
C GLU A 59 -8.99 7.99 -10.84
N LEU A 60 -8.38 7.37 -9.82
CA LEU A 60 -7.30 7.95 -9.00
C LEU A 60 -5.93 7.40 -9.38
N ALA A 61 -5.77 6.95 -10.63
CA ALA A 61 -4.50 6.41 -11.10
C ALA A 61 -3.39 7.48 -10.98
N GLU A 62 -3.72 8.74 -11.30
CA GLU A 62 -2.79 9.87 -11.33
C GLU A 62 -2.32 10.27 -9.93
N GLU A 63 -3.21 10.21 -8.94
CA GLU A 63 -2.92 10.62 -7.55
C GLU A 63 -2.13 9.59 -6.74
N GLY A 64 -1.78 8.44 -7.35
CA GLY A 64 -1.04 7.37 -6.69
C GLY A 64 -1.87 6.61 -5.66
N TYR A 65 -3.02 6.09 -6.10
CA TYR A 65 -3.86 5.20 -5.32
C TYR A 65 -3.11 3.92 -4.89
N SER A 66 -3.22 3.54 -3.62
CA SER A 66 -2.62 2.32 -3.08
C SER A 66 -3.66 1.28 -2.67
N GLY A 67 -4.87 1.69 -2.28
CA GLY A 67 -5.97 0.80 -1.94
C GLY A 67 -7.05 1.49 -1.12
N CYS A 68 -8.18 0.82 -0.92
CA CYS A 68 -9.27 1.31 -0.08
C CYS A 68 -9.62 0.33 1.04
N ASP A 69 -10.02 0.88 2.17
CA ASP A 69 -10.66 0.14 3.26
C ASP A 69 -12.08 0.65 3.46
N VAL A 70 -13.00 -0.29 3.67
CA VAL A 70 -14.40 0.01 3.95
C VAL A 70 -14.67 -0.36 5.40
N ARG A 71 -15.09 0.60 6.20
CA ARG A 71 -15.55 0.41 7.58
C ARG A 71 -17.06 0.62 7.59
N VAL A 72 -17.79 -0.46 7.86
CA VAL A 72 -19.25 -0.43 7.90
C VAL A 72 -19.69 -0.26 9.35
N THR A 73 -20.24 0.91 9.68
CA THR A 73 -20.92 1.18 10.94
C THR A 73 -22.43 1.14 10.70
N HIS A 74 -23.23 0.79 11.72
CA HIS A 74 -24.69 0.70 11.59
C HIS A 74 -25.35 1.99 11.09
N ALA A 75 -24.78 3.15 11.44
CA ALA A 75 -25.28 4.46 11.03
C ALA A 75 -24.68 4.97 9.72
N ARG A 76 -23.40 4.69 9.46
CA ARG A 76 -22.64 5.23 8.32
C ARG A 76 -21.62 4.23 7.81
N THR A 77 -21.39 4.24 6.51
CA THR A 77 -20.28 3.53 5.87
C THR A 77 -19.17 4.51 5.57
N GLU A 78 -18.00 4.27 6.15
CA GLU A 78 -16.81 5.08 5.95
C GLU A 78 -15.89 4.36 4.96
N ILE A 79 -15.56 5.03 3.86
CA ILE A 79 -14.58 4.52 2.89
C ILE A 79 -13.30 5.34 3.04
N ILE A 80 -12.23 4.67 3.44
CA ILE A 80 -10.90 5.26 3.61
C ILE A 80 -10.09 4.94 2.35
N ILE A 81 -9.82 5.98 1.56
CA ILE A 81 -8.96 5.92 0.38
C ILE A 81 -7.52 6.16 0.85
N ARG A 82 -6.63 5.18 0.59
CA ARG A 82 -5.19 5.35 0.80
C ARG A 82 -4.53 5.79 -0.50
N ALA A 83 -4.02 7.00 -0.51
CA ALA A 83 -3.33 7.59 -1.66
C ALA A 83 -2.03 8.28 -1.24
N THR A 84 -1.13 8.51 -2.20
CA THR A 84 0.09 9.29 -1.95
C THR A 84 -0.18 10.79 -1.98
N HIS A 85 -1.01 11.25 -2.93
CA HIS A 85 -1.35 12.66 -3.13
C HIS A 85 -2.77 12.96 -2.64
N THR A 86 -2.95 13.10 -1.33
CA THR A 86 -4.30 13.30 -0.72
C THR A 86 -4.96 14.62 -1.11
N GLN A 87 -4.17 15.67 -1.38
CA GLN A 87 -4.70 16.98 -1.78
C GLN A 87 -5.37 16.93 -3.15
N GLU A 88 -4.81 16.19 -4.10
CA GLU A 88 -5.35 16.02 -5.45
C GLU A 88 -6.62 15.15 -5.46
N VAL A 89 -6.68 14.14 -4.58
CA VAL A 89 -7.90 13.32 -4.36
C VAL A 89 -9.03 14.17 -3.78
N LEU A 90 -8.72 15.09 -2.86
CA LEU A 90 -9.70 16.02 -2.30
C LEU A 90 -10.21 17.01 -3.36
N GLY A 91 -9.29 17.49 -4.20
CA GLY A 91 -9.54 18.50 -5.23
C GLY A 91 -9.80 19.89 -4.66
N GLU A 92 -10.17 20.83 -5.54
CA GLU A 92 -10.42 22.22 -5.15
C GLU A 92 -11.58 22.32 -4.14
N LYS A 93 -11.28 22.80 -2.92
CA LYS A 93 -12.26 22.95 -1.83
C LYS A 93 -13.09 21.68 -1.54
N GLY A 94 -12.53 20.49 -1.79
CA GLY A 94 -13.24 19.23 -1.60
C GLY A 94 -14.29 18.91 -2.67
N ARG A 95 -14.22 19.56 -3.85
CA ARG A 95 -15.16 19.31 -4.94
C ARG A 95 -15.07 17.86 -5.43
N ARG A 96 -13.86 17.35 -5.66
CA ARG A 96 -13.65 16.01 -6.24
C ARG A 96 -14.14 14.90 -5.32
N ILE A 97 -13.87 15.00 -4.02
CA ILE A 97 -14.36 13.98 -3.08
C ILE A 97 -15.89 13.97 -3.00
N ARG A 98 -16.57 15.12 -3.10
CA ARG A 98 -18.05 15.19 -3.14
C ARG A 98 -18.61 14.56 -4.41
N GLU A 99 -17.95 14.75 -5.55
CA GLU A 99 -18.30 14.11 -6.81
C GLU A 99 -18.15 12.57 -6.69
N LEU A 100 -17.03 12.09 -6.13
CA LEU A 100 -16.81 10.67 -5.87
C LEU A 100 -17.86 10.09 -4.91
N THR A 101 -18.21 10.80 -3.84
CA THR A 101 -19.29 10.38 -2.92
C THR A 101 -20.62 10.25 -3.66
N ALA A 102 -20.98 11.23 -4.48
CA ALA A 102 -22.22 11.21 -5.24
C ALA A 102 -22.27 10.05 -6.26
N LEU A 103 -21.14 9.74 -6.92
CA LEU A 103 -21.04 8.61 -7.86
C LEU A 103 -21.22 7.27 -7.15
N VAL A 104 -20.51 7.05 -6.04
CA VAL A 104 -20.60 5.82 -5.25
C VAL A 104 -22.01 5.66 -4.67
N GLN A 105 -22.59 6.74 -4.14
CA GLN A 105 -23.94 6.74 -3.57
C GLN A 105 -24.99 6.36 -4.62
N LYS A 106 -24.95 6.97 -5.82
CA LYS A 106 -25.88 6.67 -6.91
C LYS A 106 -25.73 5.25 -7.45
N ARG A 107 -24.50 4.76 -7.57
CA ARG A 107 -24.19 3.41 -8.07
C ARG A 107 -24.73 2.33 -7.15
N PHE A 108 -24.47 2.45 -5.85
CA PHE A 108 -24.84 1.43 -4.85
C PHE A 108 -26.20 1.70 -4.18
N LYS A 109 -26.87 2.79 -4.54
CA LYS A 109 -28.21 3.18 -4.04
C LYS A 109 -28.24 3.32 -2.52
N PHE A 110 -27.18 3.91 -1.96
CA PHE A 110 -27.14 4.24 -0.54
C PHE A 110 -28.09 5.41 -0.22
N PRO A 111 -28.74 5.41 0.96
CA PRO A 111 -29.52 6.57 1.40
C PRO A 111 -28.61 7.80 1.56
N GLU A 112 -29.19 8.98 1.37
CA GLU A 112 -28.48 10.24 1.52
C GLU A 112 -27.83 10.36 2.91
N ASN A 113 -26.60 10.88 2.95
CA ASN A 113 -25.78 11.05 4.16
C ASN A 113 -25.37 9.78 4.91
N SER A 114 -25.53 8.59 4.32
CA SER A 114 -25.04 7.33 4.91
C SER A 114 -23.60 6.99 4.53
N LEU A 115 -23.02 7.67 3.54
CA LEU A 115 -21.69 7.39 3.00
C LEU A 115 -20.76 8.57 3.24
N GLU A 116 -19.60 8.31 3.84
CA GLU A 116 -18.53 9.30 4.02
C GLU A 116 -17.21 8.75 3.45
N LEU A 117 -16.50 9.59 2.71
CA LEU A 117 -15.22 9.27 2.09
C LEU A 117 -14.11 10.07 2.77
N TYR A 118 -13.07 9.37 3.21
CA TYR A 118 -11.87 9.94 3.82
C TYR A 118 -10.65 9.63 2.96
N ALA A 119 -9.76 10.61 2.81
CA ALA A 119 -8.47 10.42 2.16
C ALA A 119 -7.37 10.35 3.23
N GLU A 120 -6.70 9.21 3.32
CA GLU A 120 -5.57 8.97 4.20
C GLU A 120 -4.27 8.90 3.38
N LYS A 121 -3.21 9.52 3.89
CA LYS A 121 -1.90 9.48 3.25
C LYS A 121 -1.19 8.18 3.57
N VAL A 122 -0.69 7.49 2.55
CA VAL A 122 0.20 6.34 2.74
C VAL A 122 1.52 6.81 3.33
N GLN A 123 1.87 6.31 4.52
CA GLN A 123 3.10 6.68 5.23
C GLN A 123 4.35 6.31 4.41
N TYR A 124 4.45 5.06 3.96
CA TYR A 124 5.59 4.55 3.20
C TYR A 124 5.22 4.25 1.74
N ARG A 125 5.22 5.28 0.89
CA ARG A 125 4.87 5.12 -0.54
C ARG A 125 5.82 4.20 -1.31
N GLY A 126 7.08 4.07 -0.87
CA GLY A 126 8.08 3.22 -1.50
C GLY A 126 7.84 1.73 -1.33
N LEU A 127 7.13 1.34 -0.27
CA LEU A 127 6.85 -0.08 0.05
C LEU A 127 5.54 -0.61 -0.56
N SER A 128 4.73 0.27 -1.16
CA SER A 128 3.49 -0.11 -1.86
C SER A 128 3.78 -0.44 -3.32
N ALA A 129 3.53 -1.69 -3.74
CA ALA A 129 3.77 -2.11 -5.11
C ALA A 129 2.85 -1.38 -6.10
N VAL A 130 1.61 -1.09 -5.70
CA VAL A 130 0.62 -0.41 -6.54
C VAL A 130 1.06 1.02 -6.86
N ALA A 131 1.43 1.79 -5.85
CA ALA A 131 1.86 3.18 -6.02
C ALA A 131 3.13 3.29 -6.88
N GLN A 132 4.08 2.35 -6.70
CA GLN A 132 5.29 2.31 -7.52
C GLN A 132 5.02 1.88 -8.95
N CYS A 133 4.05 0.99 -9.17
CA CYS A 133 3.65 0.56 -10.50
C CYS A 133 2.96 1.68 -11.29
N GLU A 134 2.08 2.46 -10.65
CA GLU A 134 1.50 3.67 -11.25
C GLU A 134 2.57 4.73 -11.53
N SER A 135 3.47 4.96 -10.57
CA SER A 135 4.61 5.89 -10.77
C SER A 135 5.47 5.50 -11.97
N LEU A 136 5.70 4.20 -12.18
CA LEU A 136 6.43 3.68 -13.34
C LEU A 136 5.63 3.87 -14.64
N ARG A 137 4.30 3.67 -14.61
CA ARG A 137 3.40 3.94 -15.72
C ARG A 137 3.48 5.41 -16.17
N TYR A 138 3.39 6.37 -15.24
CA TYR A 138 3.51 7.80 -15.58
C TYR A 138 4.88 8.17 -16.14
N LYS A 139 5.97 7.63 -15.58
CA LYS A 139 7.32 7.87 -16.11
C LYS A 139 7.47 7.39 -17.55
N LEU A 140 6.89 6.23 -17.88
CA LEU A 140 6.92 5.70 -19.25
C LEU A 140 6.03 6.48 -20.21
N LEU A 141 4.85 6.95 -19.77
CA LEU A 141 4.00 7.84 -20.55
C LEU A 141 4.66 9.20 -20.78
N GLY A 142 5.40 9.71 -19.80
CA GLY A 142 6.21 10.92 -19.91
C GLY A 142 7.43 10.80 -20.83
N GLY A 143 7.60 9.67 -21.52
CA GLY A 143 8.65 9.48 -22.52
C GLY A 143 10.04 9.20 -21.95
N LEU A 144 10.17 8.90 -20.65
CA LEU A 144 11.46 8.50 -20.09
C LEU A 144 11.89 7.14 -20.67
N ALA A 145 13.19 6.98 -20.89
CA ALA A 145 13.75 5.71 -21.32
C ALA A 145 13.46 4.60 -20.30
N VAL A 146 13.04 3.42 -20.78
CA VAL A 146 12.58 2.30 -19.93
C VAL A 146 13.59 1.92 -18.86
N ARG A 147 14.87 1.78 -19.22
CA ARG A 147 15.94 1.46 -18.25
C ARG A 147 16.05 2.53 -17.15
N ARG A 148 16.04 3.81 -17.54
CA ARG A 148 16.13 4.93 -16.59
C ARG A 148 14.93 4.98 -15.65
N ALA A 149 13.73 4.76 -16.17
CA ALA A 149 12.51 4.72 -15.38
C ALA A 149 12.52 3.56 -14.37
N CYS A 150 12.89 2.35 -14.81
CA CYS A 150 12.96 1.16 -13.95
C CYS A 150 14.02 1.29 -12.85
N TYR A 151 15.25 1.69 -13.18
CA TYR A 151 16.29 1.89 -12.16
C TYR A 151 15.94 3.01 -11.18
N GLY A 152 15.27 4.07 -11.63
CA GLY A 152 14.80 5.14 -10.74
C GLY A 152 13.73 4.65 -9.74
N VAL A 153 12.84 3.75 -10.14
CA VAL A 153 11.86 3.15 -9.20
C VAL A 153 12.53 2.12 -8.29
N LEU A 154 13.37 1.25 -8.85
CA LEU A 154 14.06 0.21 -8.11
C LEU A 154 14.95 0.81 -7.00
N ARG A 155 15.73 1.85 -7.32
CA ARG A 155 16.54 2.57 -6.32
C ARG A 155 15.67 3.20 -5.22
N PHE A 156 14.59 3.86 -5.60
CA PHE A 156 13.68 4.50 -4.65
C PHE A 156 13.03 3.49 -3.68
N VAL A 157 12.70 2.28 -4.16
CA VAL A 157 12.15 1.20 -3.34
C VAL A 157 13.18 0.68 -2.34
N MET A 158 14.43 0.47 -2.78
CA MET A 158 15.52 0.03 -1.90
C MET A 158 15.88 1.09 -0.85
N GLU A 159 15.93 2.37 -1.23
CA GLU A 159 16.12 3.51 -0.31
C GLU A 159 14.99 3.64 0.72
N SER A 160 13.78 3.17 0.38
CA SER A 160 12.64 3.13 1.30
C SER A 160 12.67 1.95 2.29
N GLY A 161 13.74 1.15 2.30
CA GLY A 161 13.93 0.04 3.25
C GLY A 161 13.30 -1.28 2.82
N ALA A 162 13.03 -1.49 1.52
CA ALA A 162 12.62 -2.81 1.04
C ALA A 162 13.78 -3.81 1.10
N LYS A 163 13.48 -5.09 1.39
CA LYS A 163 14.48 -6.16 1.40
C LYS A 163 14.91 -6.55 -0.02
N GLY A 164 14.00 -6.38 -0.99
CA GLY A 164 14.29 -6.55 -2.41
C GLY A 164 13.15 -6.10 -3.30
N CYS A 165 13.46 -5.89 -4.57
CA CYS A 165 12.54 -5.39 -5.58
C CYS A 165 12.79 -6.09 -6.92
N GLU A 166 11.72 -6.49 -7.60
CA GLU A 166 11.75 -6.99 -8.97
C GLU A 166 10.78 -6.18 -9.83
N VAL A 167 11.32 -5.50 -10.85
CA VAL A 167 10.55 -4.77 -11.86
C VAL A 167 10.70 -5.47 -13.19
N VAL A 168 9.59 -5.92 -13.78
CA VAL A 168 9.54 -6.54 -15.10
C VAL A 168 8.72 -5.67 -16.03
N VAL A 169 9.33 -5.28 -17.15
CA VAL A 169 8.64 -4.58 -18.25
C VAL A 169 8.61 -5.49 -19.46
N SER A 170 7.41 -5.77 -19.94
CA SER A 170 7.14 -6.70 -21.03
C SER A 170 6.38 -6.01 -22.15
N GLY A 171 6.73 -6.29 -23.40
CA GLY A 171 6.01 -5.82 -24.59
C GLY A 171 6.92 -5.32 -25.70
N LYS A 172 6.38 -4.48 -26.59
CA LYS A 172 7.14 -3.90 -27.71
C LYS A 172 7.92 -2.69 -27.22
N LEU A 173 9.24 -2.88 -27.02
CA LEU A 173 10.12 -1.84 -26.49
C LEU A 173 10.68 -0.93 -27.59
N ARG A 174 11.72 -1.37 -28.30
CA ARG A 174 12.34 -0.63 -29.42
C ARG A 174 12.15 -1.34 -30.77
N ALA A 175 11.99 -2.66 -30.75
CA ALA A 175 11.87 -3.49 -31.95
C ALA A 175 10.44 -3.99 -32.13
N ALA A 176 10.09 -4.42 -33.35
CA ALA A 176 8.78 -4.97 -33.67
C ALA A 176 8.43 -6.24 -32.85
N ARG A 177 9.45 -7.02 -32.47
CA ARG A 177 9.31 -8.21 -31.62
C ARG A 177 9.24 -7.82 -30.15
N ALA A 178 8.30 -8.44 -29.43
CA ALA A 178 8.17 -8.25 -27.98
C ALA A 178 9.43 -8.74 -27.24
N LYS A 179 9.82 -8.00 -26.20
CA LYS A 179 10.92 -8.33 -25.30
C LYS A 179 10.46 -8.15 -23.85
N SER A 180 11.05 -8.92 -22.95
CA SER A 180 10.83 -8.78 -21.50
C SER A 180 12.15 -8.39 -20.85
N MET A 181 12.17 -7.24 -20.19
CA MET A 181 13.30 -6.77 -19.41
C MET A 181 12.99 -6.97 -17.93
N LYS A 182 13.88 -7.65 -17.22
CA LYS A 182 13.79 -7.85 -15.77
C LYS A 182 14.89 -7.03 -15.11
N PHE A 183 14.51 -6.27 -14.09
CA PHE A 183 15.39 -5.51 -13.21
C PHE A 183 15.17 -6.02 -11.79
N THR A 184 16.20 -6.55 -11.17
CA THR A 184 16.15 -7.15 -9.83
C THR A 184 17.22 -6.55 -8.96
N ASP A 185 16.89 -6.29 -7.71
CA ASP A 185 17.83 -5.87 -6.68
C ASP A 185 17.38 -6.40 -5.31
N GLY A 186 18.34 -6.70 -4.44
CA GLY A 186 18.12 -7.29 -3.12
C GLY A 186 17.62 -8.75 -3.15
N PHE A 187 16.92 -9.14 -2.08
CA PHE A 187 16.46 -10.51 -1.84
C PHE A 187 14.96 -10.66 -2.14
N MET A 188 14.58 -11.73 -2.86
CA MET A 188 13.20 -11.96 -3.30
C MET A 188 12.80 -13.43 -3.13
N VAL A 189 11.75 -13.68 -2.35
CA VAL A 189 11.16 -15.02 -2.18
C VAL A 189 10.08 -15.27 -3.23
N HIS A 190 10.07 -16.47 -3.80
CA HIS A 190 9.14 -16.85 -4.87
C HIS A 190 8.13 -17.94 -4.46
N SER A 191 8.42 -18.68 -3.39
CA SER A 191 7.68 -19.89 -2.99
C SER A 191 7.14 -19.82 -1.57
N GLY A 192 6.10 -20.62 -1.30
CA GLY A 192 5.51 -20.79 0.02
C GLY A 192 4.58 -19.67 0.47
N GLN A 193 4.12 -19.76 1.71
CA GLN A 193 3.31 -18.73 2.36
C GLN A 193 4.06 -17.39 2.53
N PRO A 194 5.37 -17.34 2.81
CA PRO A 194 6.10 -16.08 2.92
C PRO A 194 6.01 -15.22 1.66
N ALA A 195 5.91 -15.82 0.47
CA ALA A 195 5.73 -15.06 -0.77
C ALA A 195 4.39 -14.30 -0.81
N ARG A 196 3.34 -14.76 -0.12
CA ARG A 196 2.05 -14.07 -0.06
C ARG A 196 2.02 -12.97 1.00
N ASP A 197 2.75 -13.18 2.10
CA ASP A 197 2.71 -12.29 3.25
C ASP A 197 3.74 -11.15 3.14
N PHE A 198 4.93 -11.43 2.60
CA PHE A 198 6.03 -10.47 2.49
C PHE A 198 6.10 -9.74 1.15
N VAL A 199 5.67 -10.40 0.06
CA VAL A 199 5.80 -9.83 -1.29
C VAL A 199 4.50 -9.17 -1.69
N ASP A 200 4.56 -7.85 -1.83
CA ASP A 200 3.51 -7.09 -2.48
C ASP A 200 3.78 -7.05 -3.99
N TYR A 201 2.75 -7.26 -4.80
CA TYR A 201 2.88 -7.28 -6.25
C TYR A 201 1.76 -6.49 -6.94
N ALA A 202 2.12 -5.78 -8.00
CA ALA A 202 1.18 -5.04 -8.82
C ALA A 202 1.50 -5.20 -10.30
N VAL A 203 0.45 -5.31 -11.12
CA VAL A 203 0.54 -5.34 -12.58
C VAL A 203 -0.25 -4.17 -13.14
N ARG A 204 0.35 -3.44 -14.07
CA ARG A 204 -0.30 -2.32 -14.77
C ARG A 204 0.01 -2.35 -16.25
N HIS A 205 -0.90 -1.75 -17.02
CA HIS A 205 -0.78 -1.64 -18.46
C HIS A 205 -0.48 -0.18 -18.84
N VAL A 206 0.46 0.00 -19.76
CA VAL A 206 0.82 1.30 -20.30
C VAL A 206 0.45 1.33 -21.78
N LEU A 207 -0.40 2.27 -22.15
CA LEU A 207 -0.81 2.50 -23.53
C LEU A 207 0.21 3.44 -24.18
N LEU A 208 1.05 2.91 -25.07
CA LEU A 208 1.94 3.70 -25.91
C LEU A 208 1.46 3.67 -27.37
N LYS A 209 1.95 4.61 -28.19
CA LYS A 209 1.61 4.69 -29.62
C LYS A 209 1.90 3.39 -30.40
N GLN A 210 2.91 2.62 -29.99
CA GLN A 210 3.31 1.36 -30.65
C GLN A 210 2.49 0.14 -30.17
N GLY A 211 1.70 0.28 -29.10
CA GLY A 211 0.94 -0.79 -28.47
C GLY A 211 1.00 -0.72 -26.94
N VAL A 212 0.61 -1.84 -26.28
CA VAL A 212 0.57 -1.93 -24.82
C VAL A 212 1.87 -2.51 -24.27
N LEU A 213 2.43 -1.87 -23.25
CA LEU A 213 3.45 -2.45 -22.38
C LEU A 213 2.81 -2.96 -21.08
N GLY A 214 3.26 -4.12 -20.60
CA GLY A 214 2.92 -4.65 -19.28
C GLY A 214 4.04 -4.37 -18.29
N ILE A 215 3.71 -3.69 -17.19
CA ILE A 215 4.57 -3.50 -16.04
C ILE A 215 4.16 -4.48 -14.95
N LYS A 216 5.14 -5.13 -14.34
CA LYS A 216 4.98 -5.90 -13.11
C LYS A 216 6.03 -5.44 -12.11
N VAL A 217 5.59 -5.02 -10.93
CA VAL A 217 6.46 -4.65 -9.81
C VAL A 217 6.18 -5.62 -8.67
N LYS A 218 7.23 -6.21 -8.11
CA LYS A 218 7.19 -6.99 -6.87
C LYS A 218 8.13 -6.33 -5.86
N ILE A 219 7.65 -6.13 -4.65
CA ILE A 219 8.41 -5.54 -3.56
C ILE A 219 8.35 -6.51 -2.38
N MET A 220 9.52 -6.98 -1.94
CA MET A 220 9.63 -7.75 -0.71
C MET A 220 9.82 -6.80 0.46
N LYS A 221 8.81 -6.75 1.34
CA LYS A 221 8.85 -5.94 2.57
C LYS A 221 9.83 -6.53 3.57
N GLY A 222 10.43 -5.66 4.39
CA GLY A 222 11.24 -6.08 5.54
C GLY A 222 10.36 -6.75 6.60
N TRP A 223 10.99 -7.57 7.44
CA TRP A 223 10.37 -7.99 8.70
C TRP A 223 10.49 -6.84 9.70
N ASP A 224 9.38 -6.51 10.36
CA ASP A 224 9.30 -5.44 11.35
C ASP A 224 8.51 -5.94 12.56
N PRO A 225 9.09 -5.96 13.79
CA PRO A 225 8.39 -6.40 14.99
C PRO A 225 7.17 -5.53 15.33
N GLU A 226 7.17 -4.24 14.98
CA GLU A 226 6.03 -3.35 15.23
C GLU A 226 4.88 -3.56 14.24
N GLY A 227 5.21 -4.05 13.04
CA GLY A 227 4.27 -4.36 11.97
C GLY A 227 3.72 -3.14 11.23
N GLN A 228 4.47 -2.04 11.22
CA GLN A 228 4.07 -0.83 10.49
C GLN A 228 4.51 -0.90 9.02
N LEU A 229 5.76 -1.33 8.78
CA LEU A 229 6.34 -1.37 7.44
C LEU A 229 6.11 -2.72 6.73
N GLY A 230 5.98 -3.79 7.51
CA GLY A 230 5.93 -5.16 7.01
C GLY A 230 5.21 -6.13 7.94
N PRO A 231 5.19 -7.42 7.60
CA PRO A 231 4.57 -8.44 8.43
C PRO A 231 5.33 -8.62 9.76
N LYS A 232 4.56 -8.77 10.85
CA LYS A 232 5.09 -9.00 12.21
C LYS A 232 5.80 -10.33 12.38
N LYS A 233 5.34 -11.36 11.65
CA LYS A 233 5.89 -12.70 11.72
C LYS A 233 7.22 -12.72 10.97
N PRO A 234 8.33 -13.19 11.57
CA PRO A 234 9.58 -13.35 10.85
C PRO A 234 9.45 -14.44 9.78
N LEU A 235 10.45 -14.51 8.90
CA LEU A 235 10.56 -15.63 7.96
C LEU A 235 10.67 -16.94 8.76
N PRO A 236 10.04 -18.03 8.30
CA PRO A 236 10.02 -19.30 9.03
C PRO A 236 11.42 -19.89 9.25
N ASP A 237 12.36 -19.56 8.37
CA ASP A 237 13.75 -20.05 8.42
C ASP A 237 14.67 -19.14 9.24
N SER A 238 14.18 -17.97 9.70
CA SER A 238 14.97 -16.97 10.42
C SER A 238 14.93 -17.23 11.93
N VAL A 239 15.91 -17.96 12.45
CA VAL A 239 16.09 -18.19 13.90
C VAL A 239 16.96 -17.10 14.50
N GLN A 240 16.46 -16.39 15.52
CA GLN A 240 17.24 -15.43 16.30
C GLN A 240 17.83 -16.14 17.52
N ILE A 241 19.15 -16.28 17.53
CA ILE A 241 19.89 -16.80 18.67
C ILE A 241 20.24 -15.60 19.54
N LEU A 242 19.64 -15.52 20.73
CA LEU A 242 19.97 -14.48 21.70
C LEU A 242 21.30 -14.82 22.36
N GLU A 243 22.19 -13.84 22.45
CA GLU A 243 23.42 -14.00 23.21
C GLU A 243 23.08 -14.17 24.70
N PRO A 244 23.68 -15.14 25.38
CA PRO A 244 23.44 -15.33 26.79
C PRO A 244 23.88 -14.07 27.56
N PRO A 245 23.12 -13.64 28.58
CA PRO A 245 23.58 -12.56 29.43
C PRO A 245 24.92 -12.97 30.07
N VAL A 246 25.88 -12.04 30.12
CA VAL A 246 27.15 -12.28 30.80
C VAL A 246 26.85 -12.46 32.29
N ASP A 247 26.89 -13.70 32.76
CA ASP A 247 26.77 -14.02 34.17
C ASP A 247 27.89 -13.29 34.91
N LYS A 248 27.53 -12.41 35.85
CA LYS A 248 28.50 -11.77 36.73
C LYS A 248 29.17 -12.89 37.51
N VAL A 249 30.48 -13.05 37.34
CA VAL A 249 31.28 -14.01 38.11
C VAL A 249 31.18 -13.57 39.58
N VAL A 250 30.36 -14.27 40.36
CA VAL A 250 30.27 -14.07 41.80
C VAL A 250 31.53 -14.69 42.40
N ALA A 251 32.55 -13.86 42.64
CA ALA A 251 33.81 -14.32 43.21
C ALA A 251 33.69 -14.72 44.68
N GLU A 252 32.73 -14.15 45.41
CA GLU A 252 32.52 -14.41 46.83
C GLU A 252 31.02 -14.55 47.15
N PRO A 253 30.61 -15.52 47.99
CA PRO A 253 29.23 -15.70 48.38
C PRO A 253 28.77 -14.52 49.27
N THR A 254 28.06 -13.55 48.70
CA THR A 254 27.40 -12.49 49.47
C THR A 254 26.07 -12.97 50.01
N SER A 255 25.91 -12.99 51.34
CA SER A 255 24.63 -13.21 52.00
C SER A 255 23.86 -11.88 52.10
N ASP A 256 22.83 -11.68 51.28
CA ASP A 256 21.90 -10.56 51.47
C ASP A 256 21.03 -10.85 52.70
N HIS A 257 21.46 -10.34 53.87
CA HIS A 257 20.62 -10.34 55.06
C HIS A 257 19.47 -9.34 54.86
N ARG A 258 18.24 -9.86 54.76
CA ARG A 258 17.01 -9.08 54.56
C ARG A 258 16.58 -8.21 55.76
N ASP A 259 17.40 -8.08 56.80
CA ASP A 259 17.17 -7.17 57.91
C ASP A 259 18.50 -6.63 58.43
N GLN A 260 18.87 -5.41 58.01
CA GLN A 260 19.64 -4.50 58.86
C GLN A 260 18.97 -3.12 58.87
N PRO A 261 18.74 -2.54 60.06
CA PRO A 261 18.19 -1.21 60.21
C PRO A 261 19.17 -0.16 59.65
N ALA A 262 18.61 0.95 59.15
CA ALA A 262 19.36 2.09 58.64
C ALA A 262 20.44 2.54 59.65
N VAL A 263 21.71 2.26 59.34
CA VAL A 263 22.84 2.84 60.06
C VAL A 263 23.12 4.19 59.43
N ILE A 264 22.98 5.20 60.29
CA ILE A 264 23.18 6.63 60.04
C ILE A 264 24.56 6.88 59.46
N ALA A 265 24.61 7.63 58.36
CA ALA A 265 25.85 8.08 57.73
C ALA A 265 26.65 9.05 58.63
N PRO A 266 27.97 8.88 58.77
CA PRO A 266 28.90 9.97 59.08
C PRO A 266 29.44 10.61 57.78
N PRO A 267 29.95 11.86 57.87
CA PRO A 267 29.93 12.82 56.77
C PRO A 267 31.05 12.61 55.73
N VAL A 268 30.72 13.09 54.52
CA VAL A 268 31.56 13.24 53.33
C VAL A 268 32.91 13.89 53.66
N GLN A 269 34.01 13.26 53.25
CA GLN A 269 35.27 13.93 52.98
C GLN A 269 35.50 13.86 51.46
N GLU A 270 35.69 15.05 50.89
CA GLU A 270 35.92 15.33 49.47
C GLU A 270 37.29 14.81 49.00
N GLU A 271 37.46 14.81 47.67
CA GLU A 271 38.68 14.52 46.87
C GLU A 271 38.81 13.05 46.38
N GLN A 272 39.00 12.74 45.10
CA GLN A 272 39.48 13.48 43.93
C GLN A 272 38.86 12.91 42.64
N ALA A 273 38.57 13.80 41.70
CA ALA A 273 38.25 13.46 40.32
C ALA A 273 39.49 12.87 39.63
N TYR A 274 39.34 11.72 38.98
CA TYR A 274 40.32 11.22 38.01
C TYR A 274 39.67 11.32 36.63
N GLU A 275 40.18 12.31 35.92
CA GLU A 275 39.97 12.63 34.52
C GLU A 275 40.48 11.46 33.65
N TYR A 276 39.63 10.93 32.77
CA TYR A 276 40.13 10.09 31.68
C TYR A 276 40.58 11.01 30.56
N GLU A 277 41.89 11.21 30.43
CA GLU A 277 42.48 11.77 29.22
C GLU A 277 42.18 10.82 28.04
N GLN A 278 41.42 11.33 27.08
CA GLN A 278 41.37 10.77 25.73
C GLN A 278 42.67 11.15 25.01
N PRO A 279 43.44 10.21 24.45
CA PRO A 279 44.51 10.58 23.53
C PRO A 279 43.86 11.18 22.27
N ALA A 280 44.12 12.46 22.03
CA ALA A 280 43.73 13.14 20.80
C ALA A 280 44.51 12.54 19.62
N ASP A 281 43.80 11.96 18.67
CA ASP A 281 44.31 11.70 17.33
C ASP A 281 44.73 13.02 16.68
N GLU A 282 46.01 13.14 16.35
CA GLU A 282 46.57 14.21 15.52
C GLU A 282 45.98 14.14 14.10
N PHE A 283 45.01 15.01 13.81
CA PHE A 283 44.67 15.34 12.42
C PHE A 283 45.37 16.65 12.05
N GLN A 284 46.52 16.54 11.38
CA GLN A 284 47.19 17.68 10.75
C GLN A 284 46.27 18.30 9.69
N ALA A 285 45.74 19.49 9.99
CA ALA A 285 45.13 20.37 9.00
C ALA A 285 46.23 21.00 8.14
N GLN A 286 46.16 20.80 6.83
CA GLN A 286 46.91 21.58 5.86
C GLN A 286 46.41 23.04 5.86
N PRO A 287 47.29 24.05 5.77
CA PRO A 287 46.84 25.43 5.63
C PRO A 287 46.31 25.69 4.21
N ALA A 288 45.19 26.39 4.16
CA ALA A 288 44.63 26.94 2.94
C ALA A 288 45.59 27.96 2.30
N PHE A 289 45.77 27.80 0.98
CA PHE A 289 45.99 28.86 0.01
C PHE A 289 45.15 28.53 -1.23
#